data_AF-B0D5F4-F1
#
_entry.id   AF-B0D5F4-F1
#
_cell.length_a   1.000
_cell.length_b   1.000
_cell.length_c   1.000
_cell.angle_alpha   90.00
_cell.angle_beta   90.00
_cell.angle_gamma   90.00
#
_symmetry.space_group_name_H-M   'P 1'
#
loop_
_entity.id
_entity.type
_entity.pdbx_description
1 polymer ?
#
loop_
_entity_poly.entity_id
_entity_poly.type
_entity_poly.pdbx_seq_one_letter_code
_entity_poly.pdbx_strand_id
1 'polypeptide(L)'
;MSEPTSEQFSLFKDSIARRLLDQPHMNNTSSESSDLDDFSSYLASESWPSFPQSVREATYESRSNLPDAETISLDSTSTSFDDTLISYGLAADTDDAHKFLRKALADYIEQACAPPPVWKSTRATECEICERTGPLTYHHLIPRSTHTKVLKKGWHPEYMLNSVAWLCRQCHSAVHHVASNEDLARYFHTVELLLEREDIQKWRKYASKQRFGIRWGQRSPS
;
A
#
# COMPACT_ATOMS: atom_id res chain seq x y z
N MET A 1 -4.03 -24.92 -10.63
CA MET A 1 -4.85 -23.85 -10.01
C MET A 1 -3.97 -23.25 -8.93
N SER A 2 -3.20 -22.22 -9.30
CA SER A 2 -2.35 -21.48 -8.36
C SER A 2 -3.25 -20.71 -7.40
N GLU A 3 -3.08 -20.92 -6.10
CA GLU A 3 -3.74 -20.08 -5.10
C GLU A 3 -3.38 -18.61 -5.34
N PRO A 4 -4.29 -17.65 -5.09
CA PRO A 4 -3.93 -16.24 -5.11
C PRO A 4 -2.80 -16.01 -4.11
N THR A 5 -1.62 -15.63 -4.60
CA THR A 5 -0.49 -15.28 -3.75
C THR A 5 -0.90 -14.11 -2.86
N SER A 6 -0.73 -14.25 -1.55
CA SER A 6 -1.05 -13.19 -0.58
C SER A 6 -0.25 -11.91 -0.89
N GLU A 7 -0.79 -10.74 -0.52
CA GLU A 7 -0.08 -9.45 -0.63
C GLU A 7 1.29 -9.51 0.06
N GLN A 8 1.35 -10.15 1.22
CA GLN A 8 2.58 -10.37 1.97
C GLN A 8 3.61 -11.20 1.20
N PHE A 9 3.16 -12.26 0.51
CA PHE A 9 4.04 -13.03 -0.37
C PHE A 9 4.61 -12.17 -1.50
N SER A 10 3.77 -11.32 -2.09
CA SER A 10 4.19 -10.42 -3.17
C SER A 10 5.23 -9.39 -2.68
N LEU A 11 5.02 -8.80 -1.51
CA LEU A 11 5.99 -7.89 -0.87
C LEU A 11 7.33 -8.59 -0.57
N PHE A 12 7.29 -9.84 -0.14
CA PHE A 12 8.49 -10.62 0.11
C PHE A 12 9.22 -10.96 -1.20
N LYS A 13 8.50 -11.39 -2.24
CA LYS A 13 9.06 -11.57 -3.58
C LYS A 13 9.77 -10.30 -4.07
N ASP A 14 9.13 -9.14 -3.93
CA ASP A 14 9.71 -7.84 -4.33
C ASP A 14 10.95 -7.48 -3.50
N SER A 15 11.04 -7.97 -2.27
CA SER A 15 12.22 -7.80 -1.41
C SER A 15 13.38 -8.68 -1.87
N ILE A 16 13.11 -9.92 -2.29
CA ILE A 16 14.11 -10.77 -2.97
C ILE A 16 14.57 -10.12 -4.28
N ALA A 17 13.63 -9.70 -5.14
CA ALA A 17 13.93 -9.12 -6.45
C ALA A 17 14.84 -7.89 -6.33
N ARG A 18 14.57 -6.97 -5.39
CA ARG A 18 15.46 -5.82 -5.12
C ARG A 18 16.86 -6.23 -4.71
N ARG A 19 16.99 -7.25 -3.85
CA ARG A 19 18.31 -7.74 -3.43
C ARG A 19 19.07 -8.41 -4.55
N LEU A 20 18.38 -9.09 -5.48
CA LEU A 20 19.01 -9.63 -6.68
C LEU A 20 19.55 -8.50 -7.58
N LEU A 21 18.81 -7.40 -7.73
CA LEU A 21 19.24 -6.23 -8.52
C LEU A 21 20.44 -5.50 -7.92
N ASP A 22 20.56 -5.49 -6.59
CA ASP A 22 21.72 -4.91 -5.89
C ASP A 22 23.00 -5.75 -6.05
N GLN A 23 22.90 -6.99 -6.55
CA GLN A 23 24.06 -7.86 -6.74
C GLN A 23 24.79 -7.54 -8.06
N PRO A 24 26.13 -7.38 -8.02
CA PRO A 24 26.90 -6.91 -9.17
C PRO A 24 26.89 -7.86 -10.37
N HIS A 25 26.63 -9.15 -10.18
CA HIS A 25 26.62 -10.15 -11.26
C HIS A 25 25.29 -10.21 -12.04
N MET A 26 24.17 -9.80 -11.43
CA MET A 26 22.85 -9.75 -12.10
C MET A 26 22.66 -8.50 -12.98
N ASN A 27 23.44 -7.44 -12.73
CA ASN A 27 23.42 -6.23 -13.57
C ASN A 27 23.95 -6.44 -15.00
N ASN A 28 24.61 -7.58 -15.29
CA ASN A 28 25.17 -7.90 -16.61
C ASN A 28 24.32 -8.88 -17.43
N THR A 29 23.34 -9.54 -16.83
CA THR A 29 22.39 -10.47 -17.48
C THR A 29 21.06 -9.80 -17.81
N SER A 30 21.07 -8.48 -18.05
CA SER A 30 19.89 -7.71 -18.40
C SER A 30 19.40 -8.05 -19.82
N SER A 31 18.61 -9.10 -19.92
CA SER A 31 17.59 -9.26 -20.96
C SER A 31 16.40 -9.96 -20.31
N GLU A 32 15.28 -9.25 -20.24
CA GLU A 32 13.94 -9.70 -19.81
C GLU A 32 13.60 -9.56 -18.30
N SER A 33 12.74 -8.58 -18.00
CA SER A 33 12.12 -8.41 -16.67
C SER A 33 11.30 -9.62 -16.23
N SER A 34 10.88 -10.47 -17.16
CA SER A 34 10.16 -11.71 -16.89
C SER A 34 11.03 -12.71 -16.15
N ASP A 35 12.30 -12.85 -16.55
CA ASP A 35 13.23 -13.82 -15.95
C ASP A 35 13.51 -13.50 -14.48
N LEU A 36 13.62 -12.21 -14.13
CA LEU A 36 13.78 -11.78 -12.74
C LEU A 36 12.52 -12.03 -11.90
N ASP A 37 11.34 -11.82 -12.48
CA ASP A 37 10.07 -12.07 -11.78
C ASP A 37 9.86 -13.56 -11.50
N ASP A 38 10.13 -14.41 -12.49
CA ASP A 38 10.04 -15.86 -12.36
C ASP A 38 11.08 -16.39 -11.36
N PHE A 39 12.33 -15.91 -11.44
CA PHE A 39 13.39 -16.32 -10.54
C PHE A 39 13.16 -15.87 -9.09
N SER A 40 12.73 -14.62 -8.89
CA SER A 40 12.36 -14.13 -7.54
C SER A 40 11.13 -14.83 -6.99
N SER A 41 10.13 -15.15 -7.83
CA SER A 41 8.95 -15.94 -7.44
C SER A 41 9.35 -17.34 -6.99
N TYR A 42 10.26 -18.00 -7.71
CA TYR A 42 10.79 -19.31 -7.36
C TYR A 42 11.49 -19.27 -5.99
N LEU A 43 12.48 -18.38 -5.82
CA LEU A 43 13.20 -18.24 -4.55
C LEU A 43 12.28 -17.87 -3.37
N ALA A 44 11.28 -17.02 -3.62
CA ALA A 44 10.27 -16.70 -2.62
C ALA A 44 9.47 -17.95 -2.23
N SER A 45 9.05 -18.77 -3.19
CA SER A 45 8.27 -19.99 -2.92
C SER A 45 9.04 -21.06 -2.16
N GLU A 46 10.36 -21.16 -2.35
CA GLU A 46 11.23 -22.12 -1.66
C GLU A 46 11.51 -21.73 -0.21
N SER A 47 11.50 -20.44 0.10
CA SER A 47 11.81 -19.92 1.44
C SER A 47 10.57 -19.54 2.26
N TRP A 48 9.50 -19.04 1.63
CA TRP A 48 8.31 -18.56 2.33
C TRP A 48 7.70 -19.54 3.35
N PRO A 49 7.59 -20.86 3.06
CA PRO A 49 7.00 -21.81 4.01
C PRO A 49 7.80 -21.98 5.31
N SER A 50 9.10 -21.61 5.33
CA SER A 50 9.95 -21.72 6.53
C SER A 50 9.60 -20.66 7.58
N PHE A 51 8.93 -19.58 7.18
CA PHE A 51 8.62 -18.48 8.08
C PHE A 51 7.40 -18.75 8.99
N PRO A 52 7.46 -18.32 10.28
CA PRO A 52 6.32 -18.37 11.18
C PRO A 52 5.09 -17.68 10.60
N GLN A 53 3.90 -18.18 10.93
CA GLN A 53 2.65 -17.59 10.44
C GLN A 53 2.51 -16.11 10.81
N SER A 54 2.95 -15.71 12.01
CA SER A 54 2.93 -14.32 12.46
C SER A 54 3.71 -13.39 11.51
N VAL A 55 4.80 -13.88 10.92
CA VAL A 55 5.63 -13.14 9.98
C VAL A 55 4.99 -13.13 8.59
N ARG A 56 4.45 -14.26 8.13
CA ARG A 56 3.75 -14.33 6.83
C ARG A 56 2.47 -13.49 6.75
N GLU A 57 1.90 -13.17 7.91
CA GLU A 57 0.72 -12.31 8.07
C GLU A 57 1.10 -10.93 8.66
N ALA A 58 2.37 -10.53 8.54
CA ALA A 58 2.83 -9.25 9.06
C ALA A 58 2.06 -8.08 8.44
N THR A 59 1.66 -7.15 9.30
CA THR A 59 1.01 -5.89 8.94
C THR A 59 1.50 -4.78 9.87
N TYR A 60 1.20 -3.53 9.51
CA TYR A 60 1.44 -2.39 10.40
C TYR A 60 0.86 -2.57 11.81
N GLU A 61 -0.27 -3.29 11.94
CA GLU A 61 -0.93 -3.54 13.23
C GLU A 61 -0.21 -4.58 14.07
N SER A 62 0.33 -5.64 13.45
CA SER A 62 1.01 -6.72 14.16
C SER A 62 2.48 -6.42 14.47
N ARG A 63 3.04 -5.31 13.97
CA ARG A 63 4.47 -4.96 14.08
C ARG A 63 5.07 -5.05 15.48
N SER A 64 4.30 -4.76 16.53
CA SER A 64 4.80 -4.81 17.92
C SER A 64 4.90 -6.24 18.46
N ASN A 65 4.25 -7.20 17.81
CA ASN A 65 4.16 -8.60 18.21
C ASN A 65 5.01 -9.52 17.32
N LEU A 66 5.73 -8.97 16.34
CA LEU A 66 6.59 -9.75 15.46
C LEU A 66 7.91 -10.09 16.14
N PRO A 67 8.46 -11.30 15.90
CA PRO A 67 9.83 -11.60 16.28
C PRO A 67 10.81 -10.73 15.47
N ASP A 68 11.97 -10.44 16.05
CA ASP A 68 13.05 -9.76 15.33
C ASP A 68 13.54 -10.66 14.18
N ALA A 69 13.79 -10.07 13.01
CA ALA A 69 14.23 -10.78 11.80
C ALA A 69 15.48 -11.62 12.06
N GLU A 70 16.40 -11.14 12.91
CA GLU A 70 17.63 -11.83 13.28
C GLU A 70 17.39 -13.06 14.18
N THR A 71 16.23 -13.16 14.82
CA THR A 71 15.88 -14.26 15.74
C THR A 71 15.07 -15.37 15.09
N ILE A 72 14.60 -15.17 13.85
CA ILE A 72 13.84 -16.17 13.11
C ILE A 72 14.80 -17.28 12.65
N SER A 73 14.53 -18.51 13.06
CA SER A 73 15.28 -19.67 12.57
C SER A 73 14.99 -19.88 11.08
N LEU A 74 16.05 -19.99 10.30
CA LEU A 74 16.02 -20.30 8.87
C LEU A 74 16.39 -21.76 8.61
N ASP A 75 16.53 -22.58 9.64
CA ASP A 75 17.06 -23.95 9.53
C ASP A 75 16.08 -24.89 8.82
N SER A 76 14.82 -24.50 8.70
CA SER A 76 13.76 -25.19 7.95
C SER A 76 13.65 -24.72 6.49
N THR A 77 14.55 -23.85 6.03
CA THR A 77 14.57 -23.39 4.63
C THR A 77 14.94 -24.55 3.70
N SER A 78 14.31 -24.60 2.53
CA SER A 78 14.59 -25.61 1.51
C SER A 78 16.05 -25.54 1.06
N THR A 79 16.76 -26.67 1.03
CA THR A 79 18.15 -26.70 0.53
C THR A 79 18.24 -26.26 -0.94
N SER A 80 17.15 -26.42 -1.70
CA SER A 80 17.07 -25.94 -3.09
C SER A 80 17.19 -24.42 -3.19
N PHE A 81 16.78 -23.67 -2.15
CA PHE A 81 17.03 -22.23 -2.08
C PHE A 81 18.53 -21.95 -2.02
N ASP A 82 19.23 -22.60 -1.09
CA ASP A 82 20.68 -22.40 -0.88
C ASP A 82 21.48 -22.83 -2.11
N ASP A 83 21.20 -24.03 -2.62
CA ASP A 83 21.86 -24.59 -3.80
C ASP A 83 21.68 -23.69 -5.03
N THR A 84 20.50 -23.08 -5.18
CA THR A 84 20.22 -22.15 -6.27
C THR A 84 21.06 -20.88 -6.13
N LEU A 85 21.10 -20.26 -4.94
CA LEU A 85 21.91 -19.05 -4.74
C LEU A 85 23.41 -19.32 -4.94
N ILE A 86 23.91 -20.46 -4.47
CA ILE A 86 25.31 -20.85 -4.65
C ILE A 86 25.63 -21.13 -6.12
N SER A 87 24.77 -21.88 -6.81
CA SER A 87 24.95 -22.25 -8.23
C SER A 87 24.99 -21.02 -9.15
N TYR A 88 24.17 -20.00 -8.86
CA TYR A 88 24.13 -18.75 -9.62
C TYR A 88 25.19 -17.73 -9.15
N GLY A 89 26.04 -18.07 -8.18
CA GLY A 89 27.08 -17.18 -7.66
C GLY A 89 26.55 -16.00 -6.84
N LEU A 90 25.31 -16.09 -6.35
CA LEU A 90 24.65 -15.12 -5.47
C LEU A 90 25.11 -15.26 -4.00
N ALA A 91 25.59 -16.44 -3.63
CA ALA A 91 26.14 -16.74 -2.31
C ALA A 91 27.40 -17.62 -2.44
N ALA A 92 28.38 -17.46 -1.54
CA ALA A 92 29.58 -18.30 -1.54
C ALA A 92 29.33 -19.68 -0.88
N ASP A 93 28.44 -19.71 0.10
CA ASP A 93 28.05 -20.89 0.87
C ASP A 93 26.63 -20.71 1.45
N THR A 94 26.18 -21.71 2.22
CA THR A 94 24.87 -21.71 2.89
C THR A 94 24.72 -20.57 3.90
N ASP A 95 25.80 -20.16 4.58
CA ASP A 95 25.74 -19.06 5.55
C ASP A 95 25.49 -17.73 4.84
N ASP A 96 26.14 -17.51 3.70
CA ASP A 96 25.89 -16.34 2.84
C ASP A 96 24.49 -16.37 2.20
N ALA A 97 23.97 -17.54 1.82
CA ALA A 97 22.59 -17.70 1.36
C ALA A 97 21.58 -17.33 2.45
N HIS A 98 21.79 -17.81 3.68
CA HIS A 98 20.97 -17.44 4.83
C HIS A 98 21.10 -15.94 5.18
N LYS A 99 22.29 -15.34 5.07
CA LYS A 99 22.46 -13.88 5.23
C LYS A 99 21.66 -13.12 4.18
N PHE A 100 21.65 -13.57 2.92
CA PHE A 100 20.81 -12.99 1.87
C PHE A 100 19.33 -13.07 2.25
N LEU A 101 18.87 -14.24 2.72
CA LEU A 101 17.49 -14.47 3.11
C LEU A 101 17.07 -13.62 4.31
N ARG A 102 17.88 -13.54 5.38
CA ARG A 102 17.61 -12.67 6.55
C ARG A 102 17.43 -11.22 6.15
N LYS A 103 18.31 -10.77 5.27
CA LYS A 103 18.30 -9.44 4.68
C LYS A 103 17.01 -9.18 3.89
N ALA A 104 16.59 -10.11 3.04
CA ALA A 104 15.32 -10.00 2.30
C ALA A 104 14.11 -10.00 3.24
N LEU A 105 14.16 -10.83 4.29
CA LEU A 105 13.14 -10.93 5.31
C LEU A 105 13.01 -9.64 6.12
N ALA A 106 14.12 -9.01 6.50
CA ALA A 106 14.14 -7.73 7.19
C ALA A 106 13.49 -6.62 6.36
N ASP A 107 13.84 -6.52 5.07
CA ASP A 107 13.24 -5.54 4.17
C ASP A 107 11.73 -5.78 4.01
N TYR A 108 11.31 -7.03 3.91
CA TYR A 108 9.90 -7.42 3.86
C TYR A 108 9.16 -6.99 5.14
N ILE A 109 9.69 -7.32 6.32
CA ILE A 109 9.08 -6.96 7.61
C ILE A 109 8.98 -5.43 7.72
N GLU A 110 10.04 -4.70 7.36
CA GLU A 110 10.05 -3.24 7.37
C GLU A 110 8.92 -2.66 6.50
N GLN A 111 8.70 -3.20 5.30
CA GLN A 111 7.65 -2.73 4.38
C GLN A 111 6.25 -3.15 4.79
N ALA A 112 6.06 -4.42 5.16
CA ALA A 112 4.78 -4.93 5.64
C ALA A 112 4.33 -4.20 6.91
N CYS A 113 5.29 -3.76 7.73
CA CYS A 113 5.06 -3.00 8.95
C CYS A 113 5.22 -1.49 8.77
N ALA A 114 5.42 -1.00 7.55
CA ALA A 114 5.59 0.41 7.30
C ALA A 114 4.32 1.16 7.71
N PRO A 115 4.43 2.35 8.35
CA PRO A 115 3.26 3.16 8.58
C PRO A 115 2.59 3.47 7.25
N PRO A 116 1.24 3.48 7.22
CA PRO A 116 0.54 3.98 6.06
C PRO A 116 1.04 5.38 5.75
N PRO A 117 1.14 5.73 4.46
CA PRO A 117 1.80 6.95 4.03
C PRO A 117 1.24 8.17 4.76
N VAL A 118 2.13 9.04 5.23
CA VAL A 118 1.76 10.27 5.93
C VAL A 118 1.06 11.20 4.93
N TRP A 119 -0.27 11.18 4.87
CA TRP A 119 -1.09 11.78 3.81
C TRP A 119 -0.97 13.31 3.61
N LYS A 120 -0.14 14.00 4.42
CA LYS A 120 0.18 15.41 4.22
C LYS A 120 1.23 15.64 3.13
N SER A 121 2.10 14.67 2.82
CA SER A 121 3.13 14.82 1.77
C SER A 121 2.65 14.42 0.37
N THR A 122 1.47 13.83 0.25
CA THR A 122 0.89 13.31 -1.01
C THR A 122 -0.06 14.31 -1.67
N ARG A 123 0.34 15.58 -1.78
CA ARG A 123 -0.54 16.59 -2.41
C ARG A 123 -0.77 16.26 -3.88
N ALA A 124 -2.01 15.87 -4.20
CA ALA A 124 -2.42 15.63 -5.57
C ALA A 124 -2.39 16.93 -6.41
N THR A 125 -2.14 16.79 -7.71
CA THR A 125 -2.24 17.87 -8.70
C THR A 125 -3.70 18.15 -9.10
N GLU A 126 -4.57 17.16 -8.94
CA GLU A 126 -5.97 17.17 -9.35
C GLU A 126 -6.90 16.74 -8.22
N CYS A 127 -8.18 17.11 -8.31
CA CYS A 127 -9.18 16.68 -7.34
C CYS A 127 -9.43 15.17 -7.44
N GLU A 128 -9.28 14.44 -6.33
CA GLU A 128 -9.42 12.97 -6.31
C GLU A 128 -10.85 12.46 -6.58
N ILE A 129 -11.86 13.35 -6.61
CA ILE A 129 -13.24 12.98 -7.01
C ILE A 129 -13.54 13.36 -8.46
N CYS A 130 -13.22 14.59 -8.90
CA CYS A 130 -13.64 15.07 -10.23
C CYS A 130 -12.51 15.20 -11.24
N GLU A 131 -11.27 14.87 -10.86
CA GLU A 131 -10.07 14.81 -11.71
C GLU A 131 -9.76 16.15 -12.41
N ARG A 132 -10.25 17.26 -11.85
CA ARG A 132 -9.93 18.59 -12.37
C ARG A 132 -8.75 19.20 -11.62
N THR A 133 -7.84 19.81 -12.36
CA THR A 133 -6.73 20.61 -11.84
C THR A 133 -7.22 21.97 -11.30
N GLY A 134 -6.84 22.34 -10.09
CA GLY A 134 -7.20 23.64 -9.50
C GLY A 134 -6.89 23.72 -8.01
N PRO A 135 -7.38 24.76 -7.30
CA PRO A 135 -7.19 24.86 -5.85
C PRO A 135 -7.85 23.69 -5.11
N LEU A 136 -7.03 22.87 -4.45
CA LEU A 136 -7.46 21.75 -3.63
C LEU A 136 -7.46 22.11 -2.15
N THR A 137 -8.31 21.42 -1.40
CA THR A 137 -8.49 21.53 0.04
C THR A 137 -8.23 20.16 0.67
N TYR A 138 -7.76 20.18 1.91
CA TYR A 138 -7.50 18.98 2.69
C TYR A 138 -8.81 18.50 3.34
N HIS A 139 -9.30 17.32 2.95
CA HIS A 139 -10.51 16.72 3.48
C HIS A 139 -10.17 15.47 4.29
N HIS A 140 -10.61 15.43 5.55
CA HIS A 140 -10.47 14.24 6.40
C HIS A 140 -11.51 13.20 6.03
N LEU A 141 -11.07 12.06 5.50
CA LEU A 141 -11.94 10.95 5.12
C LEU A 141 -12.63 10.32 6.34
N ILE A 142 -11.92 10.26 7.47
CA ILE A 142 -12.50 10.04 8.80
C ILE A 142 -12.55 11.40 9.52
N PRO A 143 -13.73 12.07 9.61
CA PRO A 143 -13.82 13.39 10.22
C PRO A 143 -13.25 13.41 11.64
N ARG A 144 -12.41 14.41 11.96
CA ARG A 144 -11.78 14.50 13.30
C ARG A 144 -12.77 14.46 14.46
N SER A 145 -13.97 15.00 14.27
CA SER A 145 -15.04 14.97 15.27
C SER A 145 -15.49 13.55 15.65
N THR A 146 -15.21 12.53 14.84
CA THR A 146 -15.60 11.15 15.08
C THR A 146 -14.47 10.27 15.61
N HIS A 147 -13.22 10.75 15.66
CA HIS A 147 -12.04 9.94 16.05
C HIS A 147 -12.20 9.21 17.37
N THR A 148 -12.63 9.89 18.43
CA THR A 148 -12.89 9.26 19.74
C THR A 148 -13.93 8.15 19.65
N LYS A 149 -14.97 8.34 18.83
CA LYS A 149 -16.04 7.36 18.65
C LYS A 149 -15.57 6.16 17.81
N VAL A 150 -14.81 6.41 16.74
CA VAL A 150 -14.19 5.40 15.86
C VAL A 150 -13.34 4.44 16.69
N LEU A 151 -12.43 4.97 17.52
CA LEU A 151 -11.58 4.15 18.40
C LEU A 151 -12.39 3.40 19.44
N LYS A 152 -13.33 4.08 20.13
CA LYS A 152 -14.17 3.44 21.16
C LYS A 152 -15.04 2.32 20.61
N LYS A 153 -15.45 2.40 19.34
CA LYS A 153 -16.29 1.41 18.67
C LYS A 153 -15.49 0.38 17.88
N GLY A 154 -14.17 0.52 17.78
CA GLY A 154 -13.32 -0.35 16.99
C GLY A 154 -13.69 -0.36 15.51
N TRP A 155 -14.14 0.78 14.96
CA TRP A 155 -14.49 0.85 13.54
C TRP A 155 -13.25 0.84 12.65
N HIS A 156 -12.23 1.60 13.04
CA HIS A 156 -10.96 1.70 12.32
C HIS A 156 -9.80 1.83 13.31
N PRO A 157 -8.61 1.35 12.93
CA PRO A 157 -7.39 1.50 13.72
C PRO A 157 -6.92 2.96 13.76
N GLU A 158 -6.13 3.30 14.78
CA GLU A 158 -5.68 4.68 15.04
C GLU A 158 -4.91 5.29 13.86
N TYR A 159 -4.15 4.48 13.14
CA TYR A 159 -3.38 4.98 12.01
C TYR A 159 -4.25 5.58 10.92
N MET A 160 -5.47 5.06 10.71
CA MET A 160 -6.36 5.48 9.63
C MET A 160 -7.06 6.82 9.92
N LEU A 161 -7.06 7.28 11.17
CA LEU A 161 -7.81 8.47 11.58
C LEU A 161 -7.39 9.74 10.82
N ASN A 162 -6.14 9.80 10.38
CA ASN A 162 -5.62 10.96 9.66
C ASN A 162 -5.62 10.80 8.14
N SER A 163 -6.27 9.75 7.60
CA SER A 163 -6.49 9.58 6.17
C SER A 163 -7.20 10.79 5.57
N VAL A 164 -6.68 11.28 4.44
CA VAL A 164 -7.24 12.45 3.76
C VAL A 164 -7.36 12.27 2.26
N ALA A 165 -8.17 13.15 1.67
CA ALA A 165 -8.26 13.39 0.24
C ALA A 165 -8.04 14.87 -0.08
N TRP A 166 -7.44 15.13 -1.24
CA TRP A 166 -7.25 16.43 -1.86
C TRP A 166 -8.43 16.71 -2.80
N LEU A 167 -9.38 17.48 -2.29
CA LEU A 167 -10.62 17.76 -2.99
C LEU A 167 -10.71 19.23 -3.37
N CYS A 168 -11.21 19.54 -4.56
CA CYS A 168 -11.62 20.91 -4.88
C CYS A 168 -12.80 21.31 -3.97
N ARG A 169 -12.98 22.62 -3.75
CA ARG A 169 -14.02 23.14 -2.83
C ARG A 169 -15.41 22.57 -3.13
N GLN A 170 -15.78 22.42 -4.41
CA GLN A 170 -17.11 21.91 -4.78
C GLN A 170 -17.28 20.44 -4.39
N CYS A 171 -16.28 19.59 -4.63
CA CYS A 171 -16.31 18.18 -4.24
C CYS A 171 -16.26 18.02 -2.71
N HIS A 172 -15.45 18.81 -2.01
CA HIS A 172 -15.44 18.83 -0.54
C HIS A 172 -16.85 19.11 0.01
N SER A 173 -17.49 20.18 -0.47
CA SER A 173 -18.87 20.47 -0.07
C SER A 173 -19.82 19.32 -0.41
N ALA A 174 -19.72 18.72 -1.60
CA ALA A 174 -20.59 17.60 -1.98
C ALA A 174 -20.49 16.40 -1.02
N VAL A 175 -19.27 16.01 -0.61
CA VAL A 175 -19.05 14.89 0.33
C VAL A 175 -19.80 15.10 1.65
N HIS A 176 -19.74 16.31 2.22
CA HIS A 176 -20.47 16.61 3.46
C HIS A 176 -21.99 16.81 3.29
N HIS A 177 -22.50 16.91 2.05
CA HIS A 177 -23.94 16.94 1.80
C HIS A 177 -24.54 15.54 1.61
N VAL A 178 -23.76 14.58 1.10
CA VAL A 178 -24.28 13.24 0.77
C VAL A 178 -24.28 12.27 1.95
N ALA A 179 -23.46 12.52 2.97
CA ALA A 179 -23.31 11.63 4.11
C ALA A 179 -23.02 12.42 5.39
N SER A 180 -23.52 11.91 6.52
CA SER A 180 -23.18 12.46 7.84
C SER A 180 -21.71 12.18 8.17
N ASN A 181 -21.12 12.94 9.09
CA ASN A 181 -19.74 12.67 9.53
C ASN A 181 -19.55 11.25 10.10
N GLU A 182 -20.60 10.67 10.68
CA GLU A 182 -20.59 9.30 11.19
C GLU A 182 -20.62 8.28 10.06
N ASP A 183 -21.47 8.49 9.05
CA ASP A 183 -21.53 7.60 7.88
C ASP A 183 -20.24 7.67 7.06
N LEU A 184 -19.66 8.87 6.91
CA LEU A 184 -18.34 9.05 6.31
C LEU A 184 -17.29 8.22 7.07
N ALA A 185 -17.25 8.36 8.40
CA ALA A 185 -16.30 7.60 9.21
C ALA A 185 -16.53 6.10 9.15
N ARG A 186 -17.78 5.62 9.11
CA ARG A 186 -18.09 4.19 9.23
C ARG A 186 -18.04 3.46 7.89
N TYR A 187 -18.56 4.06 6.83
CA TYR A 187 -18.83 3.38 5.57
C TYR A 187 -18.09 3.99 4.37
N PHE A 188 -17.64 5.25 4.45
CA PHE A 188 -17.05 5.97 3.30
C PHE A 188 -15.72 6.65 3.67
N HIS A 189 -14.82 5.90 4.29
CA HIS A 189 -13.57 6.37 4.88
C HIS A 189 -12.36 6.31 3.93
N THR A 190 -12.59 6.03 2.64
CA THR A 190 -11.60 6.10 1.55
C THR A 190 -12.20 6.80 0.32
N VAL A 191 -11.35 7.26 -0.61
CA VAL A 191 -11.81 7.88 -1.85
C VAL A 191 -12.56 6.85 -2.71
N GLU A 192 -12.07 5.61 -2.74
CA GLU A 192 -12.67 4.49 -3.46
C GLU A 192 -14.10 4.24 -2.98
N LEU A 193 -14.30 4.15 -1.67
CA LEU A 193 -15.64 3.98 -1.07
C LEU A 193 -16.56 5.17 -1.35
N LEU A 194 -16.03 6.40 -1.38
CA LEU A 194 -16.82 7.56 -1.79
C LEU A 194 -17.24 7.45 -3.26
N LEU A 195 -16.35 6.99 -4.14
CA LEU A 195 -16.59 6.81 -5.57
C LEU A 195 -17.53 5.64 -5.89
N GLU A 196 -17.74 4.71 -4.98
CA GLU A 196 -18.75 3.65 -5.10
C GLU A 196 -20.19 4.17 -4.90
N ARG A 197 -20.38 5.34 -4.28
CA ARG A 197 -21.71 5.91 -4.08
C ARG A 197 -22.32 6.46 -5.37
N GLU A 198 -23.56 6.11 -5.63
CA GLU A 198 -24.28 6.55 -6.84
C GLU A 198 -24.41 8.09 -6.92
N ASP A 199 -24.66 8.77 -5.80
CA ASP A 199 -24.77 10.23 -5.75
C ASP A 199 -23.44 10.94 -6.03
N ILE A 200 -22.34 10.44 -5.49
CA ILE A 200 -20.98 10.91 -5.79
C ILE A 200 -20.61 10.62 -7.25
N GLN A 201 -20.97 9.46 -7.81
CA GLN A 201 -20.72 9.17 -9.23
C GLN A 201 -21.47 10.13 -10.16
N LYS A 202 -22.75 10.39 -9.88
CA LYS A 202 -23.54 11.39 -10.62
C LYS A 202 -22.92 12.78 -10.49
N TRP A 203 -22.53 13.15 -9.27
CA TRP A 203 -21.85 14.42 -9.02
C TRP A 203 -20.53 14.53 -9.78
N ARG A 204 -19.67 13.50 -9.74
CA ARG A 204 -18.39 13.44 -10.45
C ARG A 204 -18.58 13.69 -11.94
N LYS A 205 -19.51 12.98 -12.59
CA LYS A 205 -19.83 13.12 -14.02
C LYS A 205 -20.24 14.55 -14.41
N TYR A 206 -20.93 15.25 -13.51
CA TYR A 206 -21.30 16.65 -13.70
C TYR A 206 -20.12 17.59 -13.41
N ALA A 207 -19.46 17.41 -12.27
CA ALA A 207 -18.42 18.28 -11.74
C ALA A 207 -17.17 18.29 -12.63
N SER A 208 -16.78 17.15 -13.22
CA SER A 208 -15.60 17.03 -14.10
C SER A 208 -15.71 17.92 -15.35
N LYS A 209 -16.93 18.24 -15.79
CA LYS A 209 -17.20 19.09 -16.96
C LYS A 209 -17.24 20.58 -16.62
N GLN A 210 -17.21 20.96 -15.34
CA GLN A 210 -17.34 22.35 -14.93
C GLN A 210 -16.00 23.09 -15.03
N ARG A 211 -16.02 24.32 -15.55
CA ARG A 211 -14.83 25.18 -15.61
C ARG A 211 -14.54 25.78 -14.23
N PHE A 212 -13.27 25.80 -13.83
CA PHE A 212 -12.85 26.55 -12.65
C PHE A 212 -12.96 28.06 -12.89
N GLY A 213 -13.39 28.83 -11.88
CA GLY A 213 -13.42 30.30 -11.93
C GLY A 213 -14.74 30.94 -12.33
N ILE A 214 -15.78 30.18 -12.70
CA ILE A 214 -17.12 30.77 -12.89
C ILE A 214 -17.76 30.95 -11.51
N ARG A 215 -17.81 32.20 -11.02
CA ARG A 215 -18.63 32.56 -9.86
C ARG A 215 -20.09 32.25 -10.20
N TRP A 216 -20.70 31.30 -9.49
CA TRP A 216 -22.14 31.12 -9.48
C TRP A 216 -22.77 32.42 -8.94
N GLY A 217 -23.35 33.23 -9.84
CA GLY A 217 -23.93 34.54 -9.48
C GLY A 217 -23.84 35.64 -10.55
N GLN A 218 -23.09 35.46 -11.64
CA GLN A 218 -23.13 36.39 -12.78
C GLN A 218 -23.58 35.68 -14.05
N ARG A 219 -24.88 35.39 -14.12
CA ARG A 219 -25.57 35.37 -15.42
C ARG A 219 -25.84 36.83 -15.75
N SER A 220 -25.13 37.38 -16.73
CA SER A 220 -25.56 38.63 -17.37
C SER A 220 -26.96 38.39 -17.94
N PRO A 221 -27.95 39.25 -17.66
CA PRO A 221 -29.23 39.15 -18.34
C PRO A 221 -28.99 39.46 -19.82
N SER A 222 -29.48 38.58 -20.68
CA SER A 222 -29.63 38.83 -22.11
C SER A 222 -30.59 39.97 -22.37
#